data_AF-A0A517WER6-F1
#
_entry.id   AF-A0A517WER6-F1
#
_cell.length_a   1.000
_cell.length_b   1.000
_cell.length_c   1.000
_cell.angle_alpha   90.00
_cell.angle_beta   90.00
_cell.angle_gamma   90.00
#
_symmetry.space_group_name_H-M   'P 1'
#
loop_
_entity.id
_entity.type
_entity.pdbx_description
1 polymer ?
#
loop_
_entity_poly.entity_id
_entity_poly.type
_entity_poly.pdbx_seq_one_letter_code
_entity_poly.pdbx_strand_id
1 'polypeptide(L)'
;MLLREMISILLRLLILLMLLSPLIAYVIYKIKQAQGKCCPSCGTPLFPFQHPASKTIQQWKQGGYRCRNCGCLTDLNAKQIPAGPYPKRSTLLLVLGALNLIPLFCFLLLILFYLFYLKPNG
;
A
#
# COMPACT_ATOMS: atom_id res chain seq x y z
N MET A 1 31.40 -16.14 21.04
CA MET A 1 30.46 -15.03 21.32
C MET A 1 30.10 -14.26 20.04
N LEU A 2 31.09 -13.74 19.29
CA LEU A 2 30.90 -13.05 18.00
C LEU A 2 30.07 -13.82 16.95
N LEU A 3 30.32 -15.12 16.75
CA LEU A 3 29.59 -15.92 15.75
C LEU A 3 28.09 -16.04 16.07
N ARG A 4 27.74 -16.19 17.36
CA ARG A 4 26.34 -16.29 17.81
C ARG A 4 25.60 -14.97 17.60
N GLU A 5 26.24 -13.85 17.90
CA GLU A 5 25.70 -12.51 17.66
C GLU A 5 25.51 -12.24 16.16
N MET A 6 26.50 -12.61 15.33
CA MET A 6 26.38 -12.48 13.88
C MET A 6 25.20 -13.29 13.33
N ILE A 7 25.04 -14.54 13.76
CA ILE A 7 23.91 -15.39 13.35
C ILE A 7 22.58 -14.77 13.81
N SER A 8 22.50 -14.27 15.04
CA SER A 8 21.31 -13.59 15.59
C SER A 8 20.92 -12.35 14.77
N ILE A 9 21.91 -11.52 14.41
CA ILE A 9 21.69 -10.32 13.58
C ILE A 9 21.20 -10.69 12.18
N LEU A 10 21.85 -11.65 11.52
CA LEU A 10 21.46 -12.13 10.20
C LEU A 10 20.04 -12.71 10.20
N LEU A 11 19.69 -13.46 11.24
CA LEU A 11 18.34 -14.02 11.41
C LEU A 11 17.28 -12.91 11.55
N ARG A 12 17.55 -11.90 12.38
CA ARG A 12 16.64 -10.75 12.55
C ARG A 12 16.46 -9.97 11.24
N LEU A 13 17.56 -9.76 10.50
CA LEU A 13 17.52 -9.09 9.19
C LEU A 13 16.67 -9.89 8.19
N LEU A 14 16.85 -11.21 8.14
CA LEU A 14 16.09 -12.11 7.27
C LEU A 14 14.59 -12.06 7.60
N ILE A 15 14.24 -12.14 8.88
CA ILE A 15 12.84 -12.05 9.35
C ILE A 15 12.23 -10.70 8.96
N LEU A 16 12.95 -9.60 9.18
CA LEU A 16 12.50 -8.26 8.80
C LEU A 16 12.27 -8.17 7.29
N LEU A 17 13.19 -8.71 6.48
CA LEU A 17 13.08 -8.72 5.03
C LEU A 17 11.86 -9.54 4.56
N MET A 18 11.63 -10.71 5.14
CA MET A 18 10.43 -11.52 4.83
C MET A 18 9.16 -10.76 5.17
N LEU A 19 9.11 -10.08 6.33
CA LEU A 19 7.97 -9.29 6.76
C LEU A 19 7.69 -8.09 5.84
N LEU A 20 8.74 -7.43 5.34
CA LEU A 20 8.63 -6.27 4.44
C LEU A 20 8.48 -6.66 2.96
N SER A 21 8.75 -7.91 2.59
CA SER A 21 8.70 -8.38 1.21
C SER A 21 7.38 -8.09 0.48
N PRO A 22 6.18 -8.18 1.09
CA PRO A 22 4.94 -7.86 0.40
C PRO A 22 4.83 -6.36 0.09
N LEU A 23 5.31 -5.50 0.99
CA LEU A 23 5.33 -4.05 0.79
C LEU A 23 6.29 -3.69 -0.34
N ILE A 24 7.49 -4.28 -0.35
CA ILE A 24 8.49 -4.06 -1.40
C ILE A 24 7.93 -4.50 -2.75
N ALA A 25 7.33 -5.69 -2.83
CA ALA A 25 6.70 -6.20 -4.05
C ALA A 25 5.59 -5.26 -4.54
N TYR A 26 4.74 -4.77 -3.63
CA TYR A 26 3.69 -3.80 -3.96
C TYR A 26 4.26 -2.49 -4.54
N VAL A 27 5.30 -1.94 -3.90
CA VAL A 27 5.97 -0.72 -4.37
C VAL A 27 6.54 -0.91 -5.78
N ILE A 28 7.27 -2.01 -6.01
CA ILE A 28 7.84 -2.34 -7.33
C ILE A 28 6.74 -2.51 -8.37
N TYR A 29 5.66 -3.22 -8.03
CA TYR A 29 4.50 -3.41 -8.91
C TYR A 29 3.88 -2.07 -9.31
N LYS A 30 3.66 -1.15 -8.36
CA LYS A 30 3.10 0.19 -8.64
C LYS A 30 4.01 1.02 -9.54
N ILE A 31 5.32 0.97 -9.36
CA ILE A 31 6.31 1.66 -10.20
C ILE A 31 6.25 1.11 -11.63
N LYS A 32 6.39 -0.22 -11.79
CA LYS A 32 6.31 -0.88 -13.10
C LYS A 32 4.99 -0.59 -13.81
N GLN A 33 3.89 -0.53 -13.07
CA GLN A 33 2.58 -0.21 -13.61
C GLN A 33 2.50 1.19 -14.22
N ALA A 34 3.23 2.18 -13.70
CA ALA A 34 3.23 3.56 -14.24
C ALA A 34 4.37 3.82 -15.23
N GLN A 35 5.37 2.93 -15.28
CA GLN A 35 6.55 3.11 -16.11
C GLN A 35 6.17 3.23 -17.59
N GLY A 36 6.73 4.24 -18.26
CA GLY A 36 6.47 4.52 -19.68
C GLY A 36 5.08 5.08 -19.99
N LYS A 37 4.24 5.32 -18.99
CA LYS A 37 2.89 5.86 -19.19
C LYS A 37 2.89 7.37 -19.08
N CYS A 38 2.46 8.03 -20.14
CA CYS A 38 2.33 9.48 -20.20
C CYS A 38 0.86 9.89 -20.20
N CYS A 39 0.57 11.10 -19.73
CA CYS A 39 -0.77 11.65 -19.77
C CYS A 39 -1.20 11.87 -21.23
N PRO A 40 -2.38 11.39 -21.66
CA PRO A 40 -2.84 11.51 -23.04
C PRO A 40 -3.13 12.96 -23.45
N SER A 41 -3.37 13.85 -22.48
CA SER A 41 -3.72 15.25 -22.76
C SER A 41 -2.52 16.20 -22.78
N CYS A 42 -1.47 15.94 -22.01
CA CYS A 42 -0.34 16.88 -21.86
C CYS A 42 1.04 16.24 -21.95
N GLY A 43 1.15 14.93 -22.22
CA GLY A 43 2.41 14.21 -22.38
C GLY A 43 3.23 14.01 -21.10
N THR A 44 2.85 14.62 -19.97
CA THR A 44 3.58 14.50 -18.71
C THR A 44 3.56 13.05 -18.18
N PRO A 45 4.68 12.50 -17.69
CA PRO A 45 4.72 11.16 -17.10
C PRO A 45 3.74 11.01 -15.93
N LEU A 46 3.02 9.88 -15.89
CA LEU A 46 2.06 9.60 -14.83
C LEU A 46 2.78 9.13 -13.56
N PHE A 47 2.38 9.69 -12.41
CA PHE A 47 3.01 9.38 -11.14
C PHE A 47 2.37 8.15 -10.48
N PRO A 48 3.14 7.11 -10.09
CA PRO A 48 2.62 5.83 -9.61
C PRO A 48 1.84 5.91 -8.29
N PHE A 49 2.30 6.76 -7.36
CA PHE A 49 1.78 6.85 -6.00
C PHE A 49 0.93 8.11 -5.79
N GLN A 50 -0.37 7.94 -5.78
CA GLN A 50 -1.30 9.07 -5.68
C GLN A 50 -2.13 8.94 -4.42
N HIS A 51 -2.42 10.08 -3.80
CA HIS A 51 -3.20 10.09 -2.58
C HIS A 51 -4.59 9.46 -2.82
N PRO A 52 -5.07 8.56 -1.94
CA PRO A 52 -6.38 7.93 -2.05
C PRO A 52 -7.54 8.90 -2.34
N ALA A 53 -7.51 10.06 -1.68
CA ALA A 53 -8.55 11.08 -1.81
C ALA A 53 -8.50 11.87 -3.13
N SER A 54 -7.39 11.82 -3.89
CA SER A 54 -7.29 12.50 -5.19
C SER A 54 -7.87 11.68 -6.35
N LYS A 55 -8.37 10.47 -6.06
CA LYS A 55 -8.93 9.54 -7.05
C LYS A 55 -10.46 9.53 -7.00
N THR A 56 -11.08 9.55 -8.18
CA THR A 56 -12.54 9.37 -8.30
C THR A 56 -12.94 7.92 -8.02
N ILE A 57 -14.22 7.69 -7.71
CA ILE A 57 -14.75 6.33 -7.51
C ILE A 57 -14.49 5.44 -8.74
N GLN A 58 -14.56 6.02 -9.94
CA GLN A 58 -14.27 5.29 -11.18
C GLN A 58 -12.79 4.91 -11.30
N GLN A 59 -11.86 5.80 -10.91
CA GLN A 59 -10.43 5.47 -10.83
C GLN A 59 -10.12 4.44 -9.74
N TRP A 60 -10.90 4.37 -8.67
CA TRP A 60 -10.78 3.30 -7.69
C TRP A 60 -11.16 1.93 -8.27
N LYS A 61 -12.17 1.89 -9.14
CA LYS A 61 -12.64 0.66 -9.81
C LYS A 61 -11.74 0.22 -10.96
N GLN A 62 -11.42 1.14 -11.87
CA GLN A 62 -10.65 0.86 -13.08
C GLN A 62 -9.14 0.91 -12.84
N GLY A 63 -8.72 1.45 -11.70
CA GLY A 63 -7.35 1.84 -11.46
C GLY A 63 -6.99 3.12 -12.21
N GLY A 64 -5.69 3.32 -12.41
CA GLY A 64 -5.16 4.44 -13.16
C GLY A 64 -4.73 5.63 -12.31
N TYR A 65 -4.57 6.75 -12.99
CA TYR A 65 -3.79 7.89 -12.50
C TYR A 65 -4.47 9.21 -12.83
N ARG A 66 -4.33 10.17 -11.93
CA ARG A 66 -4.64 11.58 -12.20
C ARG A 66 -3.36 12.33 -12.56
N CYS A 67 -3.32 13.00 -13.69
CA CYS A 67 -2.16 13.81 -14.05
C CYS A 67 -2.00 14.98 -13.06
N ARG A 68 -0.78 15.18 -12.54
CA ARG A 68 -0.47 16.30 -11.62
C ARG A 68 -0.39 17.65 -12.34
N ASN A 69 -0.13 17.65 -13.64
CA ASN A 69 0.02 18.85 -14.44
C ASN A 69 -1.35 19.40 -14.91
N CYS A 70 -2.10 18.61 -15.69
CA CYS A 70 -3.36 19.07 -16.29
C CYS A 70 -4.63 18.55 -15.58
N GLY A 71 -4.50 17.68 -14.56
CA GLY A 71 -5.64 17.10 -13.85
C GLY A 71 -6.41 16.01 -14.60
N CYS A 72 -6.01 15.66 -15.83
CA CYS A 72 -6.63 14.59 -16.63
C CYS A 72 -6.67 13.26 -15.86
N LEU A 73 -7.82 12.59 -15.91
CA LEU A 73 -8.04 11.30 -15.28
C LEU A 73 -7.80 10.20 -16.32
N THR A 74 -7.01 9.21 -15.94
CA THR A 74 -6.71 8.06 -16.80
C THR A 74 -7.01 6.74 -16.12
N ASP A 75 -7.24 5.71 -16.92
CA ASP A 75 -7.22 4.30 -16.51
C ASP A 75 -5.78 3.78 -16.35
N LEU A 76 -5.65 2.47 -16.08
CA LEU A 76 -4.34 1.83 -15.97
C LEU A 76 -3.54 1.83 -17.27
N ASN A 77 -4.18 1.92 -18.43
CA ASN A 77 -3.52 1.93 -19.74
C ASN A 77 -3.21 3.35 -20.24
N ALA A 78 -3.32 4.36 -19.36
CA ALA A 78 -3.16 5.76 -19.69
C ALA A 78 -4.17 6.30 -20.70
N LYS A 79 -5.32 5.63 -20.87
CA LYS A 79 -6.44 6.16 -21.63
C LYS A 79 -7.25 7.11 -20.77
N GLN A 80 -7.72 8.21 -21.36
CA GLN A 80 -8.54 9.19 -20.66
C GLN A 80 -9.88 8.56 -20.27
N ILE A 81 -10.32 8.85 -19.05
CA ILE A 81 -11.63 8.43 -18.53
C ILE A 81 -12.48 9.66 -18.17
N PRO A 82 -13.81 9.54 -18.19
CA PRO A 82 -14.68 10.65 -17.79
C PRO A 82 -14.49 11.01 -16.32
N ALA A 83 -14.77 12.28 -16.01
CA ALA A 83 -14.85 12.73 -14.64
C ALA A 83 -15.99 12.02 -13.91
N GLY A 84 -15.76 11.72 -12.64
CA GLY A 84 -16.74 11.06 -11.78
C GLY A 84 -16.65 11.57 -10.35
N PRO A 85 -17.61 11.18 -9.49
CA PRO A 85 -17.64 11.62 -8.11
C PRO A 85 -16.42 11.12 -7.33
N TYR A 86 -15.96 11.95 -6.40
CA TYR A 86 -14.97 11.56 -5.39
C TYR A 86 -15.65 10.81 -4.24
N PRO A 87 -14.95 9.87 -3.59
CA PRO A 87 -15.48 9.21 -2.40
C PRO A 87 -15.74 10.24 -1.29
N LYS A 88 -16.87 10.10 -0.58
CA LYS A 88 -17.16 10.93 0.60
C LYS A 88 -16.07 10.73 1.64
N ARG A 89 -15.70 11.81 2.35
CA ARG A 89 -14.68 11.77 3.41
C ARG A 89 -14.99 10.72 4.49
N SER A 90 -16.26 10.59 4.88
CA SER A 90 -16.71 9.57 5.84
C SER A 90 -16.44 8.15 5.34
N THR A 91 -16.70 7.86 4.07
CA THR A 91 -16.40 6.56 3.46
C THR A 91 -14.91 6.28 3.45
N LEU A 92 -14.09 7.28 3.08
CA LEU A 92 -12.63 7.12 3.08
C LEU A 92 -12.09 6.83 4.49
N LEU A 93 -12.57 7.56 5.50
CA LEU A 93 -12.20 7.36 6.90
C LEU A 93 -12.63 5.98 7.42
N LEU A 94 -13.83 5.53 7.06
CA LEU A 94 -14.32 4.20 7.46
C LEU A 94 -13.44 3.09 6.88
N VAL A 95 -13.09 3.18 5.59
CA VAL A 95 -12.20 2.21 4.93
C VAL A 95 -10.81 2.21 5.58
N LEU A 96 -10.25 3.40 5.84
CA LEU A 96 -8.96 3.51 6.54
C LEU A 96 -9.03 2.94 7.96
N GLY A 97 -10.10 3.19 8.70
CA GLY A 97 -10.32 2.63 10.03
C GLY A 97 -10.37 1.11 9.98
N ALA A 98 -11.20 0.53 9.09
CA ALA A 98 -11.33 -0.91 8.92
C ALA A 98 -10.01 -1.59 8.56
N LEU A 99 -9.19 -0.98 7.68
CA LEU A 99 -7.87 -1.49 7.32
C LEU A 99 -6.89 -1.52 8.52
N ASN A 100 -7.04 -0.61 9.48
CA ASN A 100 -6.21 -0.58 10.70
C ASN A 100 -6.71 -1.53 11.80
N LEU A 101 -7.97 -1.96 11.78
CA LEU A 101 -8.50 -2.92 12.75
C LEU A 101 -7.89 -4.31 12.58
N ILE A 102 -7.59 -4.73 11.35
CA ILE A 102 -6.98 -6.03 11.05
C ILE A 102 -5.62 -6.19 11.74
N PRO A 103 -4.62 -5.30 11.53
CA PRO A 103 -3.32 -5.44 12.21
C PRO A 103 -3.46 -5.30 13.73
N LEU A 104 -4.36 -4.45 14.22
CA LEU A 104 -4.65 -4.34 15.66
C LEU A 104 -5.13 -5.68 16.23
N PHE A 105 -6.06 -6.35 15.55
CA PHE A 105 -6.58 -7.64 15.95
C PHE A 105 -5.51 -8.74 15.89
N CYS A 106 -4.70 -8.78 14.82
CA CYS A 106 -3.56 -9.69 14.74
C CYS A 106 -2.56 -9.48 15.88
N PHE A 107 -2.24 -8.22 16.22
CA PHE A 107 -1.33 -7.88 17.31
C PHE A 107 -1.91 -8.31 18.67
N LEU A 108 -3.20 -8.09 18.90
CA LEU A 108 -3.89 -8.54 20.10
C LEU A 108 -3.83 -10.07 20.23
N LEU A 109 -4.11 -10.81 19.15
CA LEU A 109 -4.01 -12.28 19.16
C LEU A 109 -2.60 -12.77 19.44
N LEU A 110 -1.57 -12.11 18.90
CA LEU A 110 -0.17 -12.44 19.19
C LEU A 110 0.19 -12.20 20.66
N ILE A 111 -0.31 -11.13 21.26
CA ILE A 111 -0.13 -10.86 22.70
C ILE A 111 -0.80 -11.96 23.53
N LEU A 112 -2.05 -12.30 23.24
CA LEU A 112 -2.77 -13.35 23.95
C LEU A 112 -2.05 -14.69 23.80
N PHE A 113 -1.62 -15.04 22.58
CA PHE A 113 -0.84 -16.24 22.33
C PHE A 113 0.45 -16.28 23.15
N TYR A 114 1.20 -15.17 23.20
CA TYR A 114 2.41 -15.06 24.00
C TYR A 114 2.14 -15.27 25.50
N LEU A 115 1.13 -14.61 26.05
CA LEU A 115 0.78 -14.68 27.48
C LEU A 115 0.26 -16.07 27.90
N PHE A 116 -0.57 -16.71 27.08
CA PHE A 116 -1.19 -17.98 27.47
C PHE A 116 -0.37 -19.23 27.11
N TYR A 117 0.47 -19.18 26.06
CA TYR A 117 1.16 -20.37 25.54
C TYR A 117 2.68 -20.32 25.64
N LEU A 118 3.31 -19.16 25.52
CA LEU A 118 4.79 -19.05 25.54
C LEU A 118 5.35 -18.67 26.90
N LYS A 119 4.66 -17.81 27.64
CA LYS A 119 4.97 -17.49 29.03
C LYS A 119 3.72 -17.68 29.89
N PRO A 120 3.20 -18.92 30.00
CA PRO A 120 2.13 -19.19 30.95
C PRO A 120 2.67 -18.80 32.33
N ASN A 121 1.91 -17.96 33.05
CA ASN A 121 2.28 -17.43 34.36
C ASN A 121 2.90 -18.53 35.24
N GLY A 122 4.21 -18.43 35.44
CA GLY A 122 5.08 -19.21 36.31
C GLY A 122 6.25 -18.34 36.70
#